data_AF-A0A1T4Y3L2-F1
#
_entry.id   AF-A0A1T4Y3L2-F1
#
_cell.length_a   1.000
_cell.length_b   1.000
_cell.length_c   1.000
_cell.angle_alpha   90.00
_cell.angle_beta   90.00
_cell.angle_gamma   90.00
#
_symmetry.space_group_name_H-M   'P 1'
#
loop_
_entity.id
_entity.type
_entity.pdbx_description
1 polymer ?
#
loop_
_entity_poly.entity_id
_entity_poly.type
_entity_poly.pdbx_seq_one_letter_code
_entity_poly.pdbx_strand_id
1 'polypeptide(L)'
;MQPDVAGGPHHHNGPVFGSVESGSVVFQVDSGPEVILRAGDVFYEPQGILIDRFDATSEGVTFLGYFLSGPEETPELRPGPPL
;
A
#
# COMPACT_ATOMS: atom_id res chain seq x y z
N MET A 1 9.10 3.69 4.80
CA MET A 1 9.76 2.37 4.89
C MET A 1 11.23 2.53 4.49
N GLN A 2 12.13 1.83 5.18
CA GLN A 2 13.55 1.82 4.82
C GLN A 2 13.77 1.11 3.47
N PRO A 3 14.91 1.32 2.80
CA PRO A 3 15.27 0.59 1.59
C PRO A 3 15.07 -0.92 1.73
N ASP A 4 14.55 -1.54 0.67
CA ASP A 4 14.34 -2.98 0.52
C ASP A 4 13.41 -3.63 1.58
N VAL A 5 12.66 -2.82 2.34
CA VAL A 5 11.61 -3.30 3.24
C VAL A 5 10.35 -3.61 2.43
N ALA A 6 9.86 -4.83 2.54
CA ALA A 6 8.59 -5.24 1.97
C ALA A 6 7.43 -4.91 2.92
N GLY A 7 6.35 -4.34 2.38
CA GLY A 7 5.05 -4.32 3.07
C GLY A 7 4.41 -5.70 3.04
N GLY A 8 4.71 -6.48 1.99
CA GLY A 8 4.22 -7.83 1.77
C GLY A 8 2.72 -7.90 1.46
N PRO A 9 2.20 -9.10 1.12
CA PRO A 9 0.78 -9.29 0.81
C PRO A 9 -0.14 -8.94 1.99
N HIS A 10 -1.12 -8.05 1.78
CA HIS A 10 -2.03 -7.62 2.84
C HIS A 10 -3.39 -7.10 2.34
N HIS A 11 -4.32 -6.92 3.28
CA HIS A 11 -5.66 -6.37 3.05
C HIS A 11 -5.98 -5.28 4.07
N HIS A 12 -6.80 -4.31 3.65
CA HIS A 12 -7.39 -3.30 4.52
C HIS A 12 -8.88 -3.54 4.78
N ASN A 13 -9.34 -3.21 5.98
CA ASN A 13 -10.76 -3.27 6.35
C ASN A 13 -11.59 -2.11 5.78
N GLY A 14 -10.93 -1.02 5.35
CA GLY A 14 -11.51 0.08 4.58
C GLY A 14 -10.64 0.44 3.37
N PRO A 15 -11.07 1.34 2.48
CA PRO A 15 -10.23 1.81 1.38
C PRO A 15 -9.11 2.70 1.91
N VAL A 16 -7.92 2.57 1.30
CA VAL A 16 -6.76 3.43 1.59
C VAL A 16 -6.41 4.22 0.33
N PHE A 17 -6.21 5.53 0.52
CA PHE A 17 -5.61 6.39 -0.49
C PHE A 17 -4.26 6.86 0.01
N GLY A 18 -3.32 7.10 -0.89
CA GLY A 18 -2.05 7.66 -0.46
C GLY A 18 -1.30 8.40 -1.54
N SER A 19 -0.24 9.07 -1.11
CA SER A 19 0.70 9.80 -1.95
C SER A 19 2.13 9.47 -1.55
N VAL A 20 3.01 9.37 -2.53
CA VAL A 20 4.44 9.20 -2.27
C VAL A 20 5.08 10.58 -2.11
N GLU A 21 5.72 10.80 -0.97
CA GLU A 21 6.44 12.04 -0.65
C GLU A 21 7.89 11.99 -1.15
N SER A 22 8.55 10.83 -0.99
CA SER A 22 9.94 10.63 -1.43
C SER A 22 10.27 9.15 -1.64
N GLY A 23 11.31 8.87 -2.44
CA GLY A 23 11.74 7.51 -2.75
C GLY A 23 10.81 6.81 -3.75
N SER A 24 10.75 5.48 -3.70
CA SER A 24 9.88 4.69 -4.58
C SER A 24 9.42 3.35 -3.99
N VAL A 25 8.27 2.88 -4.46
CA VAL A 25 7.62 1.63 -4.02
C VAL A 25 7.16 0.83 -5.22
N VAL A 26 7.33 -0.49 -5.18
CA VAL A 26 6.66 -1.43 -6.09
C VAL A 26 5.26 -1.67 -5.56
N PHE A 27 4.26 -1.32 -6.37
CA PHE A 27 2.86 -1.43 -6.04
C PHE A 27 2.16 -2.42 -6.98
N GLN A 28 1.39 -3.34 -6.41
CA GLN A 28 0.62 -4.32 -7.15
C GLN A 28 -0.66 -4.67 -6.38
N VAL A 29 -1.77 -4.75 -7.12
CA VAL A 29 -3.11 -5.00 -6.57
C VAL A 29 -3.76 -6.13 -7.36
N ASP A 30 -4.33 -7.10 -6.65
CA ASP A 30 -5.07 -8.25 -7.17
C ASP A 30 -4.41 -8.95 -8.37
N SER A 31 -3.10 -9.26 -8.25
CA SER A 31 -2.29 -9.87 -9.32
C SER A 31 -2.26 -9.07 -10.63
N GLY A 32 -2.58 -7.78 -10.57
CA GLY A 32 -2.49 -6.83 -11.67
C GLY A 32 -1.04 -6.52 -12.07
N PRO A 33 -0.84 -5.54 -12.98
CA PRO A 33 0.50 -5.13 -13.36
C PRO A 33 1.22 -4.49 -12.16
N GLU A 34 2.49 -4.87 -11.96
CA GLU A 34 3.38 -4.13 -11.07
C GLU A 34 3.66 -2.74 -11.64
N VAL A 35 3.56 -1.73 -10.79
CA VAL A 35 3.95 -0.36 -11.11
C VAL A 35 4.94 0.15 -10.07
N ILE A 36 5.87 1.02 -10.49
CA ILE A 36 6.76 1.71 -9.56
C ILE A 36 6.24 3.12 -9.36
N LEU A 37 5.77 3.41 -8.16
CA LEU A 37 5.32 4.74 -7.76
C LEU A 37 6.50 5.55 -7.21
N ARG A 38 6.51 6.85 -7.46
CA ARG A 38 7.56 7.81 -7.08
C ARG A 38 6.95 9.07 -6.47
N ALA A 39 7.81 9.94 -5.94
CA ALA A 39 7.42 11.23 -5.39
C ALA A 39 6.41 11.98 -6.29
N GLY A 40 5.27 12.34 -5.73
CA GLY A 40 4.15 12.99 -6.41
C GLY A 40 3.08 12.04 -6.95
N ASP A 41 3.37 10.74 -7.10
CA ASP A 41 2.37 9.75 -7.48
C ASP A 41 1.40 9.46 -6.33
N VAL A 42 0.17 9.11 -6.69
CA VAL A 42 -0.88 8.68 -5.77
C VAL A 42 -1.24 7.22 -5.99
N PHE A 43 -1.75 6.57 -4.95
CA PHE A 43 -2.22 5.19 -5.00
C PHE A 43 -3.57 5.01 -4.31
N TYR A 44 -4.24 3.93 -4.69
CA TYR A 44 -5.53 3.52 -4.16
C TYR A 44 -5.50 2.01 -3.91
N GLU A 45 -5.78 1.64 -2.67
CA GLU A 45 -5.90 0.25 -2.21
C GLU A 45 -7.38 0.01 -1.87
N PRO A 46 -8.09 -0.78 -2.68
CA PRO A 46 -9.50 -1.01 -2.46
C PRO A 46 -9.75 -1.83 -1.19
N GLN A 47 -10.88 -1.55 -0.52
CA GLN A 47 -11.30 -2.28 0.67
C GLN A 47 -11.38 -3.79 0.40
N GLY A 48 -10.76 -4.58 1.28
CA GLY A 48 -10.82 -6.04 1.24
C GLY A 48 -10.10 -6.71 0.06
N ILE A 49 -9.55 -5.93 -0.88
CA ILE A 49 -8.78 -6.45 -2.01
C ILE A 49 -7.34 -6.68 -1.59
N LEU A 50 -6.71 -7.71 -2.15
CA LEU A 50 -5.31 -8.02 -1.88
C LEU A 50 -4.41 -6.93 -2.49
N ILE A 51 -3.54 -6.39 -1.66
CA ILE A 51 -2.36 -5.65 -2.09
C ILE A 51 -1.22 -6.65 -2.14
N ASP A 52 -0.90 -7.17 -3.32
CA ASP A 52 0.15 -8.18 -3.49
C ASP A 52 1.50 -7.59 -3.06
N ARG A 53 1.73 -6.31 -3.42
CA ARG A 53 2.99 -5.62 -3.17
C ARG A 53 2.77 -4.16 -2.79
N PHE A 54 3.44 -3.78 -1.71
CA PHE A 54 3.73 -2.39 -1.37
C PHE A 54 5.15 -2.40 -0.79
N ASP A 55 6.14 -2.59 -1.66
CA ASP A 55 7.50 -2.88 -1.25
C ASP A 55 8.42 -1.72 -1.59
N ALA A 56 9.13 -1.19 -0.58
CA ALA A 56 10.12 -0.15 -0.80
C ALA A 56 11.24 -0.69 -1.69
N THR A 57 11.64 0.11 -2.69
CA THR A 57 12.83 -0.22 -3.49
C THR A 57 14.11 0.07 -2.69
N SER A 58 15.27 -0.04 -3.34
CA SER A 58 16.56 0.39 -2.79
C SER A 58 16.62 1.90 -2.47
N GLU A 59 15.68 2.70 -2.97
CA GLU A 59 15.59 4.14 -2.65
C GLU A 59 14.91 4.39 -1.28
N GLY A 60 14.29 3.37 -0.68
CA GLY A 60 13.34 3.54 0.41
C GLY A 60 12.08 4.27 -0.06
N VAL A 61 11.13 4.51 0.85
CA VAL A 61 9.93 5.31 0.53
C VAL A 61 9.40 6.04 1.75
N THR A 62 9.01 7.30 1.58
CA THR A 62 8.12 8.00 2.51
C THR A 62 6.81 8.27 1.78
N PHE A 63 5.69 7.94 2.41
CA PHE A 63 4.36 8.12 1.84
C PHE A 63 3.38 8.54 2.93
N LEU A 64 2.29 9.18 2.51
CA LEU A 64 1.12 9.45 3.35
C LEU A 64 0.04 8.43 3.00
N GLY A 65 -0.55 7.80 4.01
CA GLY A 65 -1.69 6.90 3.86
C GLY A 65 -2.91 7.45 4.61
N TYR A 66 -4.03 7.56 3.91
CA TYR A 66 -5.32 8.00 4.43
C TYR A 66 -6.26 6.80 4.49
N PHE A 67 -6.52 6.33 5.70
CA PHE A 67 -7.40 5.19 5.96
C PHE A 67 -8.81 5.70 6.20
N LEU A 68 -9.75 5.32 5.34
CA LEU A 68 -11.16 5.67 5.53
C LEU A 68 -11.85 4.54 6.28
N SER A 69 -12.27 4.83 7.51
CA SER A 69 -12.96 3.89 8.40
C SER A 69 -14.37 4.37 8.74
N GLY A 70 -15.27 3.43 8.96
CA GLY A 70 -16.62 3.73 9.45
C GLY A 70 -16.63 4.25 10.90
N PRO A 71 -17.80 4.72 11.39
CA PRO A 71 -17.97 5.04 12.80
C PRO A 71 -17.56 3.86 13.68
N GLU A 72 -16.76 4.14 14.72
CA GLU A 72 -16.24 3.14 15.68
C GLU A 72 -15.30 2.06 15.07
N GLU A 73 -14.93 2.17 13.80
CA GLU A 73 -14.00 1.23 13.16
C GLU A 73 -12.55 1.70 13.33
N THR A 74 -11.68 0.79 13.75
CA THR A 74 -10.23 1.03 13.76
C THR A 74 -9.65 0.60 12.41
N PRO A 75 -8.81 1.43 11.75
CA PRO A 75 -8.09 0.99 10.56
C PRO A 75 -7.21 -0.23 10.84
N GLU A 76 -7.27 -1.22 9.95
CA GLU A 76 -6.48 -2.44 10.04
C GLU A 76 -5.71 -2.70 8.76
N LEU A 77 -4.50 -3.23 8.93
CA LEU A 77 -3.73 -3.91 7.89
C LEU A 77 -3.59 -5.35 8.34
N ARG A 78 -4.16 -6.28 7.56
CA ARG A 78 -4.11 -7.71 7.86
C ARG A 78 -3.15 -8.39 6.87
N PRO A 79 -2.03 -8.94 7.34
CA PRO A 79 -1.15 -9.75 6.48
C PRO A 79 -1.91 -10.98 5.98
N GLY A 80 -1.70 -11.35 4.72
CA GLY A 80 -2.28 -12.59 4.19
C GLY A 80 -2.05 -12.77 2.70
N PRO A 81 -1.92 -14.04 2.23
CA PRO A 81 -1.95 -14.35 0.81
C PRO A 81 -3.34 -14.01 0.20
N PRO A 82 -3.50 -14.04 -1.13
CA PRO A 82 -4.83 -13.98 -1.74
C PRO A 82 -5.77 -14.98 -1.05
N LEU A 83 -6.99 -14.54 -0.73
CA LEU A 83 -8.06 -15.41 -0.20
C LEU A 83 -8.39 -16.55 -1.18
#